data_AF-A0A6B3FX38-F1
#
_entry.id   AF-A0A6B3FX38-F1
#
_cell.length_a   1.000
_cell.length_b   1.000
_cell.length_c   1.000
_cell.angle_alpha   90.00
_cell.angle_beta   90.00
_cell.angle_gamma   90.00
#
_symmetry.space_group_name_H-M   'P 1'
#
loop_
_entity.id
_entity.type
_entity.pdbx_description
1 polymer ?
#
loop_
_entity_poly.entity_id
_entity_poly.type
_entity_poly.pdbx_seq_one_letter_code
_entity_poly.pdbx_strand_id
1 'polypeptide(L)' 'MTTTTLQELLDTHIARGSMPGAVALVARGERVEAVSAGTAGLAGSAPMRRDSLFRIASITKPIVAAAAMTLVEDGL' A
#
# COMPACT_ATOMS: atom_id res chain seq x y z
N MET A 1 19.80 14.02 -12.73
CA MET A 1 19.18 12.73 -12.36
C MET A 1 17.74 13.04 -12.01
N THR A 2 16.81 12.84 -12.94
CA THR A 2 15.38 13.13 -12.74
C THR A 2 14.86 12.22 -11.61
N THR A 3 14.35 12.79 -10.53
CA THR A 3 13.76 12.03 -9.44
C THR A 3 12.42 11.47 -9.92
N THR A 4 12.33 10.14 -10.08
CA THR A 4 11.08 9.46 -10.41
C THR A 4 10.09 9.64 -9.26
N THR A 5 8.88 10.10 -9.59
CA THR A 5 7.77 10.25 -8.63
C THR A 5 7.16 8.89 -8.27
N LEU A 6 6.43 8.81 -7.16
CA LEU A 6 5.77 7.57 -6.76
C LEU A 6 4.69 7.14 -7.78
N GLN A 7 4.02 8.10 -8.41
CA GLN A 7 3.04 7.87 -9.48
C GLN A 7 3.70 7.22 -10.71
N GLU A 8 4.79 7.80 -11.22
CA GLU A 8 5.52 7.27 -12.39
C GLU A 8 6.05 5.85 -12.16
N LEU A 9 6.45 5.55 -10.91
CA LEU A 9 6.88 4.22 -10.49
C LEU A 9 5.74 3.21 -10.68
N LEU A 10 4.56 3.50 -10.12
CA LEU A 10 3.40 2.61 -10.23
C LEU A 10 2.97 2.44 -11.68
N ASP A 11 2.84 3.54 -12.42
CA ASP A 11 2.43 3.52 -13.82
C ASP A 11 3.37 2.66 -14.68
N THR A 12 4.69 2.72 -14.41
CA THR A 12 5.69 1.88 -15.10
C THR A 12 5.47 0.39 -14.84
N HIS A 13 5.19 -0.03 -13.60
CA HIS A 13 4.95 -1.45 -13.29
C HIS A 13 3.61 -1.96 -13.82
N ILE A 14 2.59 -1.12 -13.82
CA ILE A 14 1.28 -1.43 -14.39
C ILE A 14 1.40 -1.59 -15.91
N ALA A 15 2.09 -0.66 -16.60
CA ALA A 15 2.33 -0.74 -18.04
C ALA A 15 3.12 -2.00 -18.43
N ARG A 16 3.99 -2.50 -17.54
CA ARG A 16 4.73 -3.77 -17.70
C ARG A 16 3.91 -5.02 -17.36
N GLY A 17 2.66 -4.87 -16.92
CA GLY A 17 1.78 -6.00 -16.56
C GLY A 17 2.17 -6.70 -15.25
N SER A 18 2.97 -6.07 -14.38
CA SER A 18 3.37 -6.67 -13.09
C SER A 18 2.21 -6.77 -12.11
N MET A 19 1.21 -5.89 -12.25
CA MET A 19 -0.02 -5.85 -11.46
C MET A 19 -1.10 -5.03 -12.20
N PRO A 20 -2.40 -5.27 -11.98
CA PRO A 20 -3.47 -4.49 -12.62
C PRO A 20 -3.58 -3.06 -12.05
N GLY A 21 -3.21 -2.86 -10.78
CA GLY A 21 -3.24 -1.58 -10.10
C GLY A 21 -2.66 -1.68 -8.69
N ALA A 22 -2.37 -0.54 -8.08
CA ALA A 22 -1.79 -0.45 -6.75
C ALA A 22 -2.12 0.87 -6.06
N VAL A 23 -2.00 0.86 -4.74
CA VAL A 23 -1.94 2.07 -3.90
C VAL A 23 -0.60 2.07 -3.19
N ALA A 24 0.12 3.18 -3.23
CA ALA A 24 1.39 3.35 -2.54
C ALA A 24 1.35 4.58 -1.63
N LEU A 25 1.99 4.48 -0.46
CA LEU A 25 2.13 5.56 0.49
C LEU A 25 3.57 5.62 1.00
N VAL A 26 4.14 6.82 1.02
CA VAL A 26 5.44 7.10 1.64
C VAL A 26 5.27 8.28 2.60
N ALA A 27 5.68 8.08 3.85
CA ALA A 27 5.67 9.11 4.89
C ALA A 27 7.07 9.30 5.47
N ARG A 28 7.56 10.55 5.52
CA ARG A 28 8.85 10.93 6.09
C ARG A 28 8.77 12.30 6.76
N GLY A 29 8.74 12.30 8.09
CA GLY A 29 8.44 13.52 8.86
C GLY A 29 7.07 14.07 8.46
N GLU A 30 7.00 15.36 8.18
CA GLU A 30 5.77 16.04 7.72
C GLU A 30 5.38 15.73 6.26
N ARG A 31 6.24 15.06 5.49
CA ARG A 31 5.96 14.75 4.08
C ARG A 31 5.23 13.43 3.97
N VAL A 32 4.02 13.45 3.42
CA VAL A 32 3.22 12.26 3.13
C VAL A 32 2.75 12.32 1.68
N GLU A 33 3.07 11.29 0.92
CA GLU A 33 2.59 11.08 -0.45
C GLU A 33 1.79 9.79 -0.49
N ALA A 34 0.59 9.83 -1.08
CA ALA A 34 -0.23 8.66 -1.32
C ALA A 34 -0.80 8.72 -2.75
N VAL A 35 -0.53 7.70 -3.55
CA VAL A 35 -0.94 7.61 -4.95
C VAL A 35 -1.67 6.29 -5.20
N SER A 36 -2.58 6.30 -6.16
CA SER A 36 -3.32 5.12 -6.62
C SER A 36 -3.30 5.08 -8.15
N ALA A 37 -2.99 3.93 -8.72
CA ALA A 37 -2.88 3.75 -10.16
C ALA A 37 -3.48 2.41 -10.63
N GLY A 38 -3.94 2.37 -11.87
CA GLY A 38 -4.49 1.17 -12.50
C GLY A 38 -5.91 0.82 -12.04
N THR A 39 -6.25 -0.46 -12.09
CA THR A 39 -7.60 -0.98 -11.79
C THR A 39 -7.60 -1.97 -10.62
N ALA A 40 -8.75 -2.14 -9.98
CA ALA A 40 -8.92 -3.00 -8.81
C ALA A 40 -8.86 -4.51 -9.10
N GLY A 41 -8.79 -4.94 -10.37
CA GLY A 41 -8.73 -6.35 -10.71
C GLY A 41 -8.37 -6.61 -12.18
N LEU A 42 -7.90 -7.82 -12.47
CA LEU A 42 -7.41 -8.24 -13.79
C LEU A 42 -8.47 -8.12 -14.91
N ALA A 43 -9.74 -8.35 -14.58
CA ALA A 43 -10.87 -8.26 -15.51
C ALA A 43 -11.75 -7.02 -15.25
N GLY A 44 -11.40 -6.19 -14.26
CA GLY A 44 -12.22 -5.09 -13.80
C GLY A 44 -11.81 -3.76 -14.43
N SER A 45 -12.80 -2.97 -14.86
CA SER A 45 -12.63 -1.57 -15.26
C SER A 45 -12.67 -0.60 -14.08
N ALA A 46 -12.97 -1.08 -12.87
CA ALA A 46 -13.08 -0.23 -11.70
C ALA A 46 -11.70 0.37 -11.36
N PRO A 47 -11.58 1.71 -11.31
CA PRO A 47 -10.31 2.36 -11.02
C PRO A 47 -9.85 2.01 -9.61
N MET A 48 -8.53 1.86 -9.44
CA MET A 48 -7.93 1.74 -8.13
C MET A 48 -8.12 3.03 -7.35
N ARG A 49 -8.55 2.95 -6.09
CA ARG A 49 -8.74 4.10 -5.21
C ARG A 49 -7.93 3.94 -3.95
N ARG A 50 -7.58 5.05 -3.30
CA ARG A 50 -6.82 5.07 -2.04
C ARG A 50 -7.45 4.23 -0.92
N ASP A 51 -8.77 4.10 -0.92
CA ASP A 51 -9.59 3.35 0.03
C ASP A 51 -10.04 1.98 -0.49
N SER A 52 -9.51 1.50 -1.62
CA SER A 52 -9.75 0.14 -2.09
C SER A 52 -9.31 -0.89 -1.04
N LEU A 53 -10.10 -1.95 -0.87
CA LEU A 53 -9.79 -3.01 0.09
C LEU A 53 -8.73 -3.96 -0.45
N PHE A 54 -7.71 -4.23 0.37
CA PHE A 54 -6.65 -5.20 0.08
C PHE A 54 -6.56 -6.24 1.18
N ARG A 55 -6.20 -7.47 0.81
CA ARG A 55 -5.79 -8.49 1.78
C ARG A 55 -4.31 -8.29 2.10
N ILE A 56 -4.01 -7.78 3.29
CA ILE A 56 -2.62 -7.47 3.71
C ILE A 56 -1.81 -8.70 4.16
N ALA A 57 -2.44 -9.87 4.19
CA ALA A 57 -1.82 -11.16 4.52
C ALA A 57 -0.96 -11.10 5.80
N SER A 58 0.30 -11.53 5.74
CA SER A 58 1.19 -11.60 6.91
C SER A 58 1.52 -10.25 7.53
N ILE A 59 1.17 -9.11 6.92
CA ILE A 59 1.27 -7.79 7.57
C ILE A 59 0.32 -7.70 8.79
N THR A 60 -0.65 -8.62 8.93
CA THR A 60 -1.40 -8.79 10.19
C THR A 60 -0.49 -9.13 11.39
N LYS A 61 0.64 -9.80 11.17
CA LYS A 61 1.54 -10.24 12.27
C LYS A 61 2.04 -9.09 13.14
N PRO A 62 2.65 -8.01 12.61
CA PRO A 62 3.07 -6.89 13.45
C PRO A 62 1.92 -6.21 14.20
N ILE A 63 0.69 -6.21 13.66
CA ILE A 63 -0.49 -5.68 14.38
C ILE A 63 -0.81 -6.56 15.59
N VAL A 64 -0.84 -7.88 15.40
CA VAL A 64 -1.08 -8.84 16.50
C VAL A 64 0.06 -8.79 17.52
N ALA A 65 1.31 -8.66 17.07
CA ALA A 65 2.46 -8.53 17.96
C ALA A 65 2.36 -7.27 18.82
N ALA A 66 1.99 -6.12 18.24
CA ALA A 66 1.78 -4.89 19.01
C ALA A 66 0.68 -5.06 20.07
N ALA A 67 -0.47 -5.65 19.70
CA ALA A 67 -1.55 -5.93 20.65
C ALA A 67 -1.11 -6.89 21.77
N ALA A 68 -0.34 -7.93 21.44
CA ALA A 68 0.21 -8.85 22.44
C ALA A 68 1.21 -8.15 23.38
N MET A 69 2.07 -7.27 22.84
CA MET A 69 3.01 -6.52 23.66
C MET A 69 2.34 -5.51 24.60
N THR A 70 1.18 -4.96 24.22
CA THR A 70 0.36 -4.15 25.15
C THR A 70 -0.09 -4.98 26.35
N LEU A 71 -0.51 -6.24 26.13
CA LEU A 71 -0.87 -7.13 27.25
C LEU A 71 0.33 -7.43 28.16
N VAL A 72 1.50 -7.66 27.56
CA VAL A 72 2.75 -7.86 28.32
C VAL A 72 3.10 -6.63 29.16
N GLU A 73 2.95 -5.42 28.60
CA GLU A 73 3.17 -4.16 29.31
C GLU A 73 2.19 -3.99 30.49
N ASP A 74 0.93 -4.41 30.31
CA ASP A 74 -0.10 -4.44 31.35
C ASP A 74 0.11 -5.55 32.40
N GLY A 75 1.11 -6.42 32.22
CA GLY A 75 1.43 -7.52 33.13
C GLY A 75 0.53 -8.76 33.00
N LEU A 76 -0.13 -8.92 31.85
CA LEU A 76 -0.95 -10.09 31.50
C LEU A 76 -0.16 -11.17 30.76
#